data_AF-A0A8H9KR32-F1
#
_entry.id   AF-A0A8H9KR32-F1
#
_cell.length_a   1.000
_cell.length_b   1.000
_cell.length_c   1.000
_cell.angle_alpha   90.00
_cell.angle_beta   90.00
_cell.angle_gamma   90.00
#
_symmetry.space_group_name_H-M   'P 1'
#
loop_
_entity.id
_entity.type
_entity.pdbx_description
1 polymer ?
#
loop_
_entity_poly.entity_id
_entity_poly.type
_entity_poly.pdbx_seq_one_letter_code
_entity_poly.pdbx_strand_id
1 'polypeptide(L)'
;MTSAAPTSHDDGEHPAYAALTAGDRRAVLRQSLSVGIATGAYGISFGALGVASGLTTLQTVALSLLLFSGGSQFALVGILGAGGAGSAAVATSTLLGVRNGLYALQTSRILDLGGLRRLAAAQITIDESTAVAVGQEKRRAGRLGFWVTGVTVFVFWNLMTLAGAVVGNALGDPQRWGLDAAAAAAFTALLWPRLHNRDAAATMALAVAIALLASPVLPVGVPVILTVLAAVVVGLAAHGRHERVDPEVES
;
A
#
# COMPACT_ATOMS: atom_id res chain seq x y z
N MET A 1 -33.04 43.28 -41.86
CA MET A 1 -31.63 42.85 -41.87
C MET A 1 -30.99 43.57 -40.70
N THR A 2 -30.76 42.93 -39.56
CA THR A 2 -29.63 42.02 -39.34
C THR A 2 -30.00 40.95 -38.32
N SER A 3 -29.95 39.69 -38.74
CA SER A 3 -30.05 38.51 -37.87
C SER A 3 -28.71 38.35 -37.16
N ALA A 4 -28.70 38.48 -35.83
CA ALA A 4 -27.53 38.15 -35.02
C ALA A 4 -27.56 36.64 -34.77
N ALA A 5 -26.58 35.93 -35.32
CA ALA A 5 -26.38 34.50 -35.07
C ALA A 5 -25.96 34.29 -33.59
N PRO A 6 -26.44 33.24 -32.91
CA PRO A 6 -25.94 32.90 -31.60
C PRO A 6 -24.51 32.36 -31.76
N THR A 7 -23.57 32.98 -31.04
CA THR A 7 -22.22 32.46 -30.87
C THR A 7 -22.28 31.07 -30.25
N SER A 8 -21.80 30.07 -30.98
CA SER A 8 -21.57 28.72 -30.48
C SER A 8 -20.69 28.79 -29.23
N HIS A 9 -21.25 28.43 -28.07
CA HIS A 9 -20.43 28.05 -26.94
C HIS A 9 -19.58 26.86 -27.39
N ASP A 10 -18.27 27.07 -27.45
CA ASP A 10 -17.29 26.01 -27.53
C ASP A 10 -17.38 25.21 -26.23
N ASP A 11 -18.26 24.21 -26.19
CA ASP A 11 -18.38 23.24 -25.11
C ASP A 11 -17.17 22.29 -25.17
N GLY A 12 -15.96 22.83 -25.05
CA GLY A 12 -14.75 22.06 -24.94
C GLY A 12 -14.86 21.14 -23.71
N GLU A 13 -14.98 19.83 -23.93
CA GLU A 13 -14.99 18.84 -22.85
C GLU A 13 -13.84 19.16 -21.89
N HIS A 14 -14.17 19.47 -20.63
CA HIS A 14 -13.17 19.79 -19.62
C HIS A 14 -12.11 18.66 -19.60
N PRO A 15 -10.80 18.96 -19.72
CA PRO A 15 -9.76 17.97 -20.05
C PRO A 15 -9.74 16.70 -19.18
N ALA A 16 -10.22 16.82 -17.94
CA ALA A 16 -10.38 15.73 -16.98
C ALA A 16 -11.36 14.62 -17.43
N TYR A 17 -12.33 14.92 -18.30
CA TYR A 17 -13.37 14.00 -18.79
C TYR A 17 -13.14 13.47 -20.19
N ALA A 18 -12.13 14.00 -20.90
CA ALA A 18 -11.79 13.60 -22.26
C ALA A 18 -11.57 12.08 -22.40
N ALA A 19 -11.87 11.55 -23.59
CA ALA A 19 -11.60 10.17 -23.91
C ALA A 19 -10.10 9.82 -23.83
N LEU A 20 -9.81 8.58 -23.45
CA LEU A 20 -8.45 8.06 -23.46
C LEU A 20 -8.05 7.69 -24.87
N THR A 21 -6.88 8.14 -25.30
CA THR A 21 -6.25 7.63 -26.52
C THR A 21 -5.77 6.19 -26.29
N ALA A 22 -5.49 5.46 -27.36
CA ALA A 22 -4.86 4.14 -27.25
C ALA A 22 -3.47 4.23 -26.58
N GLY A 23 -2.74 5.31 -26.82
CA GLY A 23 -1.45 5.60 -26.18
C GLY A 23 -1.57 5.78 -24.67
N ASP A 24 -2.51 6.62 -24.22
CA ASP A 24 -2.78 6.87 -22.79
C ASP A 24 -3.12 5.55 -22.08
N ARG A 25 -4.04 4.77 -22.68
CA ARG A 25 -4.46 3.49 -22.12
C ARG A 25 -3.28 2.52 -21.98
N ARG A 26 -2.44 2.39 -23.01
CA ARG A 26 -1.27 1.51 -22.99
C ARG A 26 -0.25 1.95 -21.94
N ALA A 27 -0.02 3.25 -21.79
CA ALA A 27 0.89 3.79 -20.79
C ALA A 27 0.42 3.45 -19.37
N VAL A 28 -0.86 3.71 -19.06
CA VAL A 28 -1.47 3.39 -17.76
C VAL A 28 -1.41 1.91 -17.47
N LEU A 29 -1.74 1.05 -18.44
CA LEU A 29 -1.68 -0.41 -18.28
C LEU A 29 -0.26 -0.88 -17.97
N ARG A 30 0.75 -0.40 -18.71
CA ARG A 30 2.15 -0.78 -18.48
C ARG A 30 2.63 -0.35 -17.11
N GLN A 31 2.32 0.88 -16.69
CA GLN A 31 2.64 1.38 -15.35
C GLN A 31 1.97 0.52 -14.27
N SER A 32 0.66 0.28 -14.41
CA SER A 32 -0.15 -0.48 -13.44
C SER A 32 0.35 -1.92 -13.28
N LEU A 33 0.67 -2.58 -14.40
CA LEU A 33 1.21 -3.95 -14.39
C LEU A 33 2.61 -4.00 -13.78
N SER A 34 3.48 -3.04 -14.11
CA SER A 34 4.84 -2.97 -13.55
C SER A 34 4.81 -2.78 -12.04
N VAL A 35 4.02 -1.82 -11.54
CA VAL A 35 3.82 -1.59 -10.10
C VAL A 35 3.17 -2.82 -9.46
N GLY A 36 2.16 -3.39 -10.11
CA GLY A 36 1.39 -4.52 -9.60
C GLY A 36 2.23 -5.78 -9.39
N ILE A 37 3.02 -6.15 -10.41
CA ILE A 37 3.89 -7.34 -10.36
C ILE A 37 5.02 -7.14 -9.34
N ALA A 38 5.68 -5.97 -9.37
CA ALA A 38 6.77 -5.67 -8.45
C ALA A 38 6.31 -5.70 -6.98
N THR A 39 5.12 -5.19 -6.70
CA THR A 39 4.52 -5.23 -5.35
C THR A 39 4.05 -6.62 -4.98
N GLY A 40 3.34 -7.28 -5.89
CA GLY A 40 2.82 -8.62 -5.65
C GLY A 40 3.92 -9.64 -5.35
N ALA A 41 5.12 -9.47 -5.92
CA ALA A 41 6.29 -10.30 -5.63
C ALA A 41 6.63 -10.34 -4.13
N TYR A 42 6.43 -9.24 -3.39
CA TYR A 42 6.68 -9.19 -1.95
C TYR A 42 5.73 -10.06 -1.11
N GLY A 43 4.61 -10.50 -1.70
CA GLY A 43 3.69 -11.44 -1.06
C GLY A 43 4.38 -12.75 -0.66
N ILE A 44 5.47 -13.14 -1.33
CA ILE A 44 6.24 -14.33 -0.98
C ILE A 44 6.79 -14.26 0.44
N SER A 45 7.25 -13.09 0.85
CA SER A 45 7.75 -12.86 2.21
C SER A 45 6.62 -12.94 3.23
N PHE A 46 5.43 -12.43 2.91
CA PHE A 46 4.27 -12.56 3.79
C PHE A 46 3.86 -14.03 3.98
N GLY A 47 3.85 -14.80 2.89
CA GLY A 47 3.60 -16.24 2.93
C GLY A 47 4.56 -17.00 3.82
N ALA A 48 5.86 -16.78 3.63
CA ALA A 48 6.90 -17.43 4.42
C ALA A 48 6.84 -17.00 5.89
N LEU A 49 6.66 -15.70 6.17
CA LEU A 49 6.58 -15.17 7.52
C LEU A 49 5.34 -15.66 8.27
N GLY A 50 4.21 -15.79 7.58
CA GLY A 50 2.97 -16.35 8.15
C GLY A 50 3.20 -17.74 8.74
N VAL A 51 3.80 -18.63 7.95
CA VAL A 51 4.13 -19.99 8.39
C VAL A 51 5.22 -20.01 9.45
N ALA A 52 6.27 -19.18 9.31
CA ALA A 52 7.31 -19.03 10.33
C ALA A 52 6.78 -18.52 11.67
N SER A 53 5.66 -17.78 11.65
CA SER A 53 4.95 -17.30 12.84
C SER A 53 3.94 -18.30 13.40
N GLY A 54 3.93 -19.54 12.91
CA GLY A 54 3.10 -20.64 13.40
C GLY A 54 1.70 -20.73 12.78
N LEU A 55 1.37 -19.90 11.77
CA LEU A 55 0.12 -20.05 11.04
C LEU A 55 0.21 -21.22 10.05
N THR A 56 -0.90 -21.92 9.85
CA THR A 56 -0.99 -22.88 8.74
C THR A 56 -0.96 -22.15 7.39
N THR A 57 -0.59 -22.86 6.32
CA THR A 57 -0.66 -22.35 4.94
C THR A 57 -2.06 -21.80 4.62
N LEU A 58 -3.12 -22.51 5.03
CA LEU A 58 -4.50 -22.08 4.81
C LEU A 58 -4.83 -20.80 5.57
N GLN A 59 -4.45 -20.69 6.84
CA GLN A 59 -4.65 -19.47 7.64
C GLN A 59 -3.90 -18.29 7.02
N THR A 60 -2.66 -18.49 6.56
CA THR A 60 -1.84 -17.45 5.92
C THR A 60 -2.48 -16.95 4.63
N VAL A 61 -2.96 -17.85 3.77
CA VAL A 61 -3.63 -17.49 2.51
C VAL A 61 -4.98 -16.82 2.78
N ALA A 62 -5.79 -17.35 3.70
CA ALA A 62 -7.07 -16.77 4.08
C ALA A 62 -6.89 -15.35 4.64
N LEU A 63 -5.92 -15.15 5.52
CA LEU A 63 -5.56 -13.84 6.03
C LEU A 63 -5.14 -12.88 4.91
N SER A 64 -4.38 -13.38 3.93
CA SER A 64 -3.95 -12.56 2.78
C SER A 64 -5.10 -12.09 1.90
N LEU A 65 -6.06 -12.98 1.62
CA LEU A 65 -7.23 -12.68 0.82
C LEU A 65 -8.17 -11.71 1.51
N LEU A 66 -8.37 -11.87 2.82
CA LEU A 66 -9.37 -11.13 3.59
C LEU A 66 -8.86 -9.76 4.05
N LEU A 67 -7.64 -9.67 4.59
CA LEU A 67 -7.11 -8.43 5.17
C LEU A 67 -6.45 -7.51 4.14
N PHE A 68 -5.91 -8.07 3.04
CA PHE A 68 -5.24 -7.41 1.92
C PHE A 68 -4.90 -5.92 2.10
N SER A 69 -3.84 -5.65 2.86
CA SER A 69 -3.37 -4.29 3.19
C SER A 69 -1.83 -4.18 3.23
N GLY A 70 -1.13 -5.31 3.04
CA GLY A 70 0.33 -5.41 3.12
C GLY A 70 0.84 -5.18 4.54
N GLY A 71 1.02 -3.92 4.92
CA GLY A 71 1.58 -3.52 6.21
C GLY A 71 0.79 -4.05 7.42
N SER A 72 -0.55 -3.97 7.38
CA SER A 72 -1.41 -4.48 8.45
C SER A 72 -1.28 -6.00 8.62
N GLN A 73 -1.04 -6.73 7.53
CA GLN A 73 -0.84 -8.18 7.56
C GLN A 73 0.50 -8.52 8.22
N PHE A 74 1.58 -7.82 7.85
CA PHE A 74 2.90 -8.00 8.47
C PHE A 74 2.90 -7.64 9.95
N ALA A 75 2.22 -6.56 10.35
CA ALA A 75 2.09 -6.19 11.76
C ALA A 75 1.34 -7.26 12.56
N LEU A 76 0.22 -7.77 12.04
CA LEU A 76 -0.53 -8.84 12.69
C LEU A 76 0.33 -10.08 12.90
N VAL A 77 0.92 -10.59 11.82
CA VAL A 77 1.72 -11.82 11.84
C VAL A 77 2.98 -11.64 12.68
N GLY A 78 3.67 -10.50 12.58
CA GLY A 78 4.86 -10.22 13.37
C GLY A 78 4.60 -10.20 14.88
N ILE A 79 3.47 -9.64 15.32
CA ILE A 79 3.09 -9.64 16.73
C ILE A 79 2.75 -11.04 17.21
N LEU A 80 1.97 -11.80 16.43
CA LEU A 80 1.61 -13.18 16.76
C LEU A 80 2.85 -14.09 16.82
N GLY A 81 3.74 -13.97 15.84
CA GLY A 81 4.98 -14.75 15.77
C GLY A 81 5.97 -14.44 16.89
N ALA A 82 5.96 -13.20 17.41
CA ALA A 82 6.72 -12.81 18.58
C ALA A 82 6.06 -13.22 19.93
N GLY A 83 4.97 -14.00 19.90
CA GLY A 83 4.25 -14.42 21.10
C GLY A 83 3.38 -13.33 21.73
N GLY A 84 3.12 -12.24 21.01
CA GLY A 84 2.24 -11.17 21.46
C GLY A 84 0.77 -11.57 21.51
N ALA A 85 -0.01 -10.88 22.34
CA ALA A 85 -1.44 -11.13 22.46
C ALA A 85 -2.18 -10.84 21.14
N GLY A 86 -3.14 -11.69 20.79
CA GLY A 86 -3.95 -11.53 19.56
C GLY A 86 -4.71 -10.20 19.51
N SER A 87 -5.16 -9.68 20.65
CA SER A 87 -5.78 -8.35 20.74
C SER A 87 -4.82 -7.22 20.37
N ALA A 88 -3.55 -7.29 20.80
CA ALA A 88 -2.52 -6.32 20.45
C ALA A 88 -2.17 -6.39 18.96
N ALA A 89 -2.12 -7.61 18.41
CA ALA A 89 -1.91 -7.83 16.98
C ALA A 89 -3.04 -7.17 16.16
N VAL A 90 -4.29 -7.43 16.52
CA VAL A 90 -5.46 -6.85 15.84
C VAL A 90 -5.47 -5.34 15.98
N ALA A 91 -5.28 -4.80 17.19
CA ALA A 91 -5.26 -3.35 17.40
C ALA A 91 -4.19 -2.65 16.56
N THR A 92 -2.98 -3.21 16.52
CA THR A 92 -1.87 -2.66 15.73
C THR A 92 -2.16 -2.76 14.23
N SER A 93 -2.63 -3.92 13.77
CA SER A 93 -3.03 -4.15 12.37
C SER A 93 -4.14 -3.18 11.94
N THR A 94 -5.18 -2.99 12.76
CA THR A 94 -6.25 -2.03 12.50
C THR A 94 -5.72 -0.59 12.45
N LEU A 95 -4.84 -0.20 13.37
CA LEU A 95 -4.24 1.13 13.38
C LEU A 95 -3.44 1.40 12.10
N LEU A 96 -2.64 0.44 11.65
CA LEU A 96 -1.93 0.54 10.35
C LEU A 96 -2.94 0.61 9.20
N GLY A 97 -4.01 -0.16 9.25
CA GLY A 97 -5.07 -0.21 8.24
C GLY A 97 -5.86 1.10 8.08
N VAL A 98 -5.84 2.00 9.07
CA VAL A 98 -6.48 3.33 8.97
C VAL A 98 -6.02 4.09 7.72
N ARG A 99 -4.75 3.92 7.31
CA ARG A 99 -4.22 4.54 6.08
C ARG A 99 -5.00 4.16 4.82
N ASN A 100 -5.48 2.92 4.74
CA ASN A 100 -6.29 2.45 3.62
C ASN A 100 -7.65 3.20 3.57
N GLY A 101 -8.19 3.58 4.73
CA GLY A 101 -9.37 4.45 4.80
C GLY A 101 -9.10 5.85 4.25
N LEU A 102 -7.94 6.44 4.56
CA LEU A 102 -7.52 7.74 4.00
C LEU A 102 -7.35 7.67 2.47
N TYR A 103 -6.75 6.59 1.98
CA TYR A 103 -6.66 6.31 0.55
C TYR A 103 -8.03 6.20 -0.10
N ALA A 104 -8.99 5.53 0.57
CA ALA A 104 -10.36 5.41 0.08
C ALA A 104 -11.07 6.76 -0.03
N LEU A 105 -10.86 7.67 0.93
CA LEU A 105 -11.38 9.04 0.85
C LEU A 105 -10.84 9.76 -0.38
N GLN A 106 -9.55 9.63 -0.67
CA GLN A 106 -8.93 10.27 -1.84
C GLN A 106 -9.44 9.67 -3.16
N THR A 107 -9.47 8.34 -3.28
CA THR A 107 -9.89 7.64 -4.51
C THR A 107 -11.40 7.66 -4.73
N SER A 108 -12.22 7.84 -3.69
CA SER A 108 -13.68 7.94 -3.83
C SER A 108 -14.11 8.99 -4.85
N ARG A 109 -13.42 10.14 -4.89
CA ARG A 109 -13.67 11.25 -5.82
C ARG A 109 -13.33 10.89 -7.28
N ILE A 110 -12.37 9.98 -7.48
CA ILE A 110 -11.97 9.51 -8.81
C ILE A 110 -12.95 8.42 -9.30
N LEU A 111 -13.28 7.48 -8.41
CA LEU A 111 -13.99 6.25 -8.76
C LEU A 111 -15.50 6.39 -8.86
N ASP A 112 -16.11 7.15 -7.94
CA ASP A 112 -17.54 7.45 -7.88
C ASP A 112 -18.42 6.20 -8.02
N LEU A 113 -18.29 5.30 -7.04
CA LEU A 113 -18.88 3.96 -7.06
C LEU A 113 -19.92 3.78 -5.96
N GLY A 114 -21.03 3.12 -6.32
CA GLY A 114 -22.04 2.62 -5.39
C GLY A 114 -22.08 1.08 -5.32
N GLY A 115 -22.80 0.56 -4.32
CA GLY A 115 -23.13 -0.86 -4.19
C GLY A 115 -21.91 -1.80 -4.09
N LEU A 116 -22.01 -2.99 -4.69
CA LEU A 116 -20.97 -4.03 -4.62
C LEU A 116 -19.63 -3.59 -5.24
N ARG A 117 -19.65 -2.68 -6.23
CA ARG A 117 -18.41 -2.14 -6.81
C ARG A 117 -17.61 -1.32 -5.81
N ARG A 118 -18.29 -0.65 -4.87
CA ARG A 118 -17.63 0.07 -3.77
C ARG A 118 -16.95 -0.89 -2.80
N LEU A 119 -17.55 -2.05 -2.52
CA LEU A 119 -16.93 -3.07 -1.67
C LEU A 119 -15.70 -3.68 -2.35
N ALA A 120 -15.79 -4.01 -3.63
CA ALA A 120 -14.64 -4.50 -4.40
C ALA A 120 -13.52 -3.46 -4.46
N ALA A 121 -13.86 -2.18 -4.68
CA ALA A 121 -12.88 -1.09 -4.65
C ALA A 121 -12.25 -0.95 -3.26
N ALA A 122 -13.04 -1.02 -2.18
CA ALA A 122 -12.52 -0.98 -0.82
C ALA A 122 -11.50 -2.10 -0.56
N GLN A 123 -11.78 -3.32 -1.02
CA GLN A 123 -10.86 -4.45 -0.88
C GLN A 123 -9.50 -4.18 -1.54
N ILE A 124 -9.47 -3.56 -2.72
CA ILE A 124 -8.21 -3.29 -3.45
C ILE A 124 -7.69 -1.87 -3.26
N THR A 125 -8.19 -1.13 -2.26
CA THR A 125 -7.70 0.21 -1.91
C THR A 125 -6.42 0.08 -1.09
N ILE A 126 -5.29 0.23 -1.76
CA ILE A 126 -3.93 0.19 -1.22
C ILE A 126 -3.14 1.38 -1.75
N ASP A 127 -1.94 1.61 -1.22
CA ASP A 127 -1.07 2.71 -1.65
C ASP A 127 -0.74 2.64 -3.13
N GLU A 128 -0.47 1.45 -3.70
CA GLU A 128 -0.16 1.33 -5.13
C GLU A 128 -1.33 1.69 -6.04
N SER A 129 -2.52 1.15 -5.77
CA SER A 129 -3.71 1.43 -6.59
C SER A 129 -4.13 2.89 -6.47
N THR A 130 -3.94 3.49 -5.30
CA THR A 130 -4.22 4.90 -5.02
C THR A 130 -3.21 5.81 -5.71
N ALA A 131 -1.90 5.53 -5.57
CA ALA A 131 -0.83 6.32 -6.16
C ALA A 131 -0.91 6.33 -7.69
N VAL A 132 -1.13 5.16 -8.31
CA VAL A 132 -1.29 5.08 -9.77
C VAL A 132 -2.55 5.83 -10.21
N ALA A 133 -3.65 5.76 -9.46
CA ALA A 133 -4.89 6.46 -9.80
C ALA A 133 -4.79 7.98 -9.70
N VAL A 134 -4.22 8.48 -8.60
CA VAL A 134 -4.06 9.91 -8.32
C VAL A 134 -3.00 10.53 -9.22
N GLY A 135 -1.99 9.77 -9.62
CA GLY A 135 -0.94 10.25 -10.52
C GLY A 135 -1.37 10.43 -11.98
N GLN A 136 -2.64 10.18 -12.33
CA GLN A 136 -3.13 10.41 -13.69
C GLN A 136 -3.84 11.75 -13.81
N GLU A 137 -3.57 12.47 -14.89
CA GLU A 137 -4.23 13.76 -15.19
C GLU A 137 -5.72 13.58 -15.54
N LYS A 138 -6.05 12.54 -16.32
CA LYS A 138 -7.42 12.26 -16.77
C LYS A 138 -8.13 11.35 -15.77
N ARG A 139 -9.35 11.69 -15.37
CA ARG A 139 -10.15 10.87 -14.43
C ARG A 139 -10.38 9.45 -14.93
N ARG A 140 -10.60 9.28 -16.25
CA ARG A 140 -10.75 7.95 -16.87
C ARG A 140 -9.47 7.11 -16.78
N ALA A 141 -8.29 7.73 -16.91
CA ALA A 141 -7.00 7.06 -16.73
C ALA A 141 -6.81 6.68 -15.25
N GLY A 142 -7.14 7.58 -14.32
CA GLY A 142 -7.05 7.30 -12.88
C GLY A 142 -7.92 6.10 -12.46
N ARG A 143 -9.16 6.02 -12.96
CA ARG A 143 -10.03 4.85 -12.73
C ARG A 143 -9.44 3.56 -13.30
N LEU A 144 -8.89 3.61 -14.51
CA LEU A 144 -8.23 2.44 -15.11
C LEU A 144 -7.01 2.01 -14.29
N GLY A 145 -6.18 2.98 -13.90
CA GLY A 145 -4.98 2.76 -13.10
C GLY A 145 -5.30 2.12 -11.75
N PHE A 146 -6.33 2.62 -11.06
CA PHE A 146 -6.80 2.04 -9.79
C PHE A 146 -7.13 0.56 -9.93
N TRP A 147 -8.03 0.21 -10.85
CA TRP A 147 -8.52 -1.15 -11.00
C TRP A 147 -7.43 -2.10 -11.48
N VAL A 148 -6.66 -1.71 -12.50
CA VAL A 148 -5.63 -2.59 -13.06
C VAL A 148 -4.51 -2.80 -12.04
N THR A 149 -4.06 -1.76 -11.36
CA THR A 149 -3.02 -1.89 -10.33
C THR A 149 -3.52 -2.74 -9.18
N GLY A 150 -4.69 -2.40 -8.60
CA GLY A 150 -5.25 -3.10 -7.46
C GLY A 150 -5.51 -4.58 -7.72
N VAL A 151 -6.09 -4.93 -8.87
CA VAL A 151 -6.31 -6.34 -9.27
C VAL A 151 -4.98 -7.06 -9.51
N THR A 152 -4.02 -6.41 -10.17
CA THR A 152 -2.72 -7.02 -10.43
C THR A 152 -1.98 -7.30 -9.12
N VAL A 153 -1.93 -6.34 -8.19
CA VAL A 153 -1.34 -6.55 -6.86
C VAL A 153 -2.11 -7.66 -6.15
N PHE A 154 -3.43 -7.63 -6.11
CA PHE A 154 -4.24 -8.64 -5.42
C PHE A 154 -3.93 -10.05 -5.90
N VAL A 155 -3.90 -10.27 -7.21
CA VAL A 155 -3.62 -11.59 -7.80
C VAL A 155 -2.18 -12.01 -7.52
N PHE A 156 -1.19 -11.20 -7.90
CA PHE A 156 0.22 -11.58 -7.73
C PHE A 156 0.61 -11.73 -6.27
N TRP A 157 0.13 -10.85 -5.39
CA TRP A 157 0.37 -10.92 -3.96
C TRP A 157 -0.14 -12.22 -3.35
N ASN A 158 -1.37 -12.61 -3.66
CA ASN A 158 -1.95 -13.84 -3.11
C ASN A 158 -1.30 -15.10 -3.68
N LEU A 159 -0.95 -15.10 -4.98
CA LEU A 159 -0.18 -16.19 -5.59
C LEU A 159 1.19 -16.33 -4.94
N MET A 160 1.90 -15.22 -4.73
CA MET A 160 3.20 -15.21 -4.08
C MET A 160 3.09 -15.55 -2.60
N THR A 161 2.03 -15.13 -1.91
CA THR A 161 1.73 -15.55 -0.53
C THR A 161 1.60 -17.06 -0.46
N LEU A 162 0.81 -17.67 -1.36
CA LEU A 162 0.67 -19.12 -1.41
C LEU A 162 2.02 -19.79 -1.67
N ALA A 163 2.79 -19.32 -2.66
CA ALA A 163 4.11 -19.84 -2.96
C ALA A 163 5.05 -19.77 -1.75
N GLY A 164 5.11 -18.61 -1.09
CA GLY A 164 5.93 -18.39 0.10
C GLY A 164 5.52 -19.26 1.28
N ALA A 165 4.22 -19.45 1.50
CA ALA A 165 3.71 -20.32 2.56
C ALA A 165 4.00 -21.80 2.28
N VAL A 166 3.85 -22.25 1.02
CA VAL A 166 4.20 -23.63 0.62
C VAL A 166 5.69 -23.88 0.77
N VAL A 167 6.54 -22.97 0.26
CA VAL A 167 8.00 -23.07 0.38
C VAL A 167 8.42 -23.03 1.85
N GLY A 168 7.88 -22.08 2.63
CA GLY A 168 8.17 -21.96 4.05
C GLY A 168 7.82 -23.22 4.84
N ASN A 169 6.65 -23.82 4.56
CA ASN A 169 6.24 -25.07 5.22
C ASN A 169 7.07 -26.28 4.77
N ALA A 170 7.52 -26.31 3.51
CA ALA A 170 8.35 -27.40 2.99
C ALA A 170 9.76 -27.42 3.61
N LEU A 171 10.26 -26.27 4.10
CA LEU A 171 11.54 -26.16 4.78
C LEU A 171 11.54 -26.74 6.22
N GLY A 172 10.40 -27.24 6.70
CA GLY A 172 10.25 -27.83 8.03
C GLY A 172 10.14 -26.76 9.11
N ASP A 173 10.64 -27.04 10.32
CA ASP A 173 10.58 -26.11 11.45
C ASP A 173 11.48 -24.88 11.19
N PRO A 174 10.89 -23.69 10.93
CA PRO A 174 11.67 -22.50 10.53
C PRO A 174 12.61 -22.02 11.64
N GLN A 175 12.27 -22.29 12.90
CA GLN A 175 13.04 -21.85 14.07
C GLN A 175 14.35 -22.62 14.21
N ARG A 176 14.38 -23.89 13.79
CA ARG A 176 15.61 -24.72 13.82
C ARG A 176 16.71 -24.21 12.90
N TRP A 177 16.35 -23.46 11.87
CA TRP A 177 17.26 -23.02 10.81
C TRP A 177 17.42 -21.49 10.77
N GLY A 178 16.82 -20.75 11.72
CA GLY A 178 16.81 -19.27 11.72
C GLY A 178 16.06 -18.67 10.53
N LEU A 179 15.12 -19.43 9.94
CA LEU A 179 14.38 -19.01 8.74
C LEU A 179 13.31 -17.95 9.05
N ASP A 180 12.94 -17.78 10.31
CA ASP A 180 12.13 -16.67 10.82
C ASP A 180 12.83 -15.32 10.61
N ALA A 181 14.11 -15.22 10.98
CA ALA A 181 14.93 -14.05 10.71
C ALA A 181 15.22 -13.88 9.21
N ALA A 182 15.41 -14.99 8.48
CA ALA A 182 15.64 -14.95 7.04
C ALA A 182 14.43 -14.42 6.25
N ALA A 183 13.20 -14.78 6.64
CA ALA A 183 11.98 -14.27 6.02
C ALA A 183 11.85 -12.75 6.20
N ALA A 184 12.14 -12.25 7.41
CA ALA A 184 12.18 -10.82 7.69
C ALA A 184 13.29 -10.10 6.91
N ALA A 185 14.49 -10.68 6.86
CA ALA A 185 15.61 -10.13 6.10
C ALA A 185 15.34 -10.09 4.58
N ALA A 186 14.71 -11.13 4.03
CA ALA A 186 14.29 -11.18 2.64
C ALA A 186 13.26 -10.08 2.32
N PHE A 187 12.29 -9.85 3.22
CA PHE A 187 11.37 -8.72 3.10
C PHE A 187 12.11 -7.38 3.08
N THR A 188 13.04 -7.15 4.02
CA THR A 188 13.82 -5.91 4.08
C THR A 188 14.66 -5.71 2.82
N ALA A 189 15.30 -6.76 2.30
CA ALA A 189 16.07 -6.70 1.06
C ALA A 189 15.20 -6.38 -0.15
N LEU A 190 14.01 -6.97 -0.22
CA LEU A 190 13.03 -6.70 -1.28
C LEU A 190 12.46 -5.27 -1.19
N LEU A 191 12.31 -4.74 0.02
CA LEU A 191 11.83 -3.38 0.27
C LEU A 191 12.90 -2.31 -0.01
N TRP A 192 14.18 -2.65 0.15
CA TRP A 192 15.31 -1.72 0.03
C TRP A 192 15.28 -0.80 -1.21
N PRO A 193 14.98 -1.29 -2.44
CA PRO A 193 14.85 -0.44 -3.62
C PRO A 193 13.82 0.69 -3.48
N ARG A 194 12.78 0.53 -2.64
CA ARG A 194 11.75 1.56 -2.43
C ARG A 194 12.15 2.66 -1.45
N LEU A 195 13.28 2.51 -0.74
CA LEU A 195 13.70 3.41 0.35
C LEU A 195 14.84 4.37 -0.05
N HIS A 196 15.02 4.63 -1.35
CA HIS A 196 16.18 5.39 -1.87
C HIS A 196 16.06 6.92 -1.74
N ASN A 197 14.88 7.48 -1.51
CA ASN A 197 14.76 8.92 -1.32
C ASN A 197 15.11 9.32 0.13
N ARG A 198 15.60 10.55 0.33
CA ARG A 198 16.12 11.00 1.63
C ARG A 198 15.07 10.94 2.74
N ASP A 199 13.82 11.25 2.42
CA ASP A 199 12.72 11.25 3.40
C ASP A 199 12.34 9.84 3.84
N ALA A 200 12.27 8.88 2.90
CA ALA A 200 12.03 7.47 3.17
C ALA A 200 13.19 6.86 3.97
N ALA A 201 14.43 7.20 3.63
CA ALA A 201 15.61 6.75 4.36
C ALA A 201 15.63 7.30 5.80
N ALA A 202 15.31 8.58 6.00
CA ALA A 202 15.23 9.20 7.32
C ALA A 202 14.08 8.60 8.16
N THR A 203 12.92 8.40 7.54
CA THR A 203 11.75 7.77 8.19
C THR A 203 12.06 6.34 8.60
N MET A 204 12.73 5.58 7.72
CA MET A 204 13.22 4.23 8.03
C MET A 204 14.19 4.25 9.20
N ALA A 205 15.21 5.12 9.18
CA ALA A 205 16.21 5.21 10.26
C ALA A 205 15.56 5.54 11.61
N LEU A 206 14.61 6.47 11.63
CA LEU A 206 13.83 6.80 12.82
C LEU A 206 13.00 5.62 13.30
N ALA A 207 12.30 4.93 12.39
CA ALA A 207 11.50 3.76 12.73
C ALA A 207 12.36 2.63 13.32
N VAL A 208 13.54 2.38 12.75
CA VAL A 208 14.53 1.40 13.27
C VAL A 208 15.00 1.81 14.65
N ALA A 209 15.38 3.08 14.86
CA ALA A 209 15.82 3.56 16.16
C ALA A 209 14.74 3.40 17.24
N ILE A 210 13.50 3.80 16.95
CA ILE A 210 12.37 3.63 17.86
C ILE A 210 12.15 2.13 18.16
N ALA A 211 12.14 1.28 17.14
CA ALA A 211 11.92 -0.15 17.33
C ALA A 211 13.01 -0.77 18.21
N LEU A 212 14.29 -0.49 17.96
CA LEU A 212 15.41 -1.04 18.73
C LEU A 212 15.43 -0.56 20.19
N LEU A 213 15.10 0.71 20.43
CA LEU A 213 15.09 1.28 21.78
C LEU A 213 13.86 0.86 22.59
N ALA A 214 12.70 0.71 21.94
CA ALA A 214 11.44 0.40 22.62
C ALA A 214 11.21 -1.10 22.84
N SER A 215 11.69 -1.96 21.93
CA SER A 215 11.46 -3.42 22.00
C SER A 215 11.93 -4.11 23.29
N PRO A 216 13.07 -3.75 23.92
CA PRO A 216 13.51 -4.43 25.14
C PRO A 216 12.70 -4.05 26.39
N VAL A 217 11.95 -2.94 26.35
CA VAL A 217 11.27 -2.38 27.54
C VAL A 217 9.75 -2.35 27.43
N LEU A 218 9.19 -2.40 26.22
CA LEU A 218 7.75 -2.32 25.99
C LEU A 218 7.16 -3.68 25.56
N PRO A 219 5.86 -3.92 25.84
CA PRO A 219 5.16 -5.10 25.34
C PRO A 219 5.17 -5.21 23.82
N VAL A 220 5.13 -6.44 23.32
CA VAL A 220 5.05 -6.75 21.88
C VAL A 220 3.90 -5.99 21.21
N GLY A 221 4.20 -5.30 20.11
CA GLY A 221 3.25 -4.49 19.35
C GLY A 221 3.30 -2.99 19.67
N VAL A 222 3.63 -2.60 20.90
CA VAL A 222 3.77 -1.18 21.26
C VAL A 222 4.86 -0.46 20.46
N PRO A 223 6.06 -1.04 20.24
CA PRO A 223 7.07 -0.42 19.38
C PRO A 223 6.55 -0.11 17.96
N VAL A 224 5.71 -0.97 17.38
CA VAL A 224 5.12 -0.76 16.04
C VAL A 224 4.14 0.42 16.04
N ILE A 225 3.35 0.58 17.10
CA ILE A 225 2.47 1.74 17.24
C ILE A 225 3.29 3.04 17.31
N LEU A 226 4.38 3.04 18.07
CA LEU A 226 5.26 4.20 18.20
C LEU A 226 5.89 4.61 16.86
N THR A 227 6.32 3.65 16.03
CA THR A 227 6.88 3.97 14.71
C THR A 227 5.85 4.56 13.77
N VAL A 228 4.59 4.10 13.82
CA VAL A 228 3.48 4.68 13.04
C VAL A 228 3.22 6.13 13.49
N LEU A 229 3.13 6.39 14.79
CA LEU A 229 2.92 7.75 15.32
C LEU A 229 4.07 8.69 14.92
N ALA A 230 5.32 8.22 15.01
CA ALA A 230 6.47 9.00 14.58
C ALA A 230 6.44 9.31 13.07
N ALA A 231 6.06 8.35 12.23
CA ALA A 231 5.91 8.57 10.79
C ALA A 231 4.83 9.61 10.48
N VAL A 232 3.71 9.62 11.22
CA VAL A 232 2.66 10.65 11.09
C VAL A 232 3.21 12.03 11.45
N VAL A 233 3.90 12.17 12.58
CA VAL A 233 4.48 13.45 13.01
C VAL A 233 5.48 13.97 11.99
N VAL A 234 6.37 13.11 11.49
CA VAL A 234 7.34 13.47 10.45
C VAL A 234 6.64 13.90 9.16
N GLY A 235 5.62 13.15 8.74
CA GLY A 235 4.82 13.48 7.54
C GLY A 235 4.14 14.84 7.64
N LEU A 236 3.51 15.15 8.78
CA LEU A 236 2.88 16.44 9.05
C LEU A 236 3.89 17.59 9.06
N ALA A 237 5.05 17.39 9.68
CA ALA A 237 6.12 18.39 9.74
C ALA A 237 6.82 18.61 8.39
N ALA A 238 6.86 17.61 7.50
CA ALA A 238 7.37 17.75 6.14
C ALA A 238 6.39 18.50 5.24
N HIS A 239 5.07 18.23 5.36
CA HIS A 239 4.05 18.90 4.54
C HIS A 239 4.00 20.41 4.81
N GLY A 240 4.07 20.82 6.09
CA GLY A 240 4.10 22.24 6.47
C GLY A 240 5.36 23.00 6.05
N ARG A 241 6.39 22.32 5.54
CA ARG A 241 7.61 22.95 4.98
C ARG A 241 7.49 23.21 3.47
N HIS A 242 6.72 22.40 2.74
CA HIS A 242 6.50 22.60 1.30
C HIS A 242 5.53 23.76 1.01
N GLU A 243 4.54 24.02 1.87
CA GLU A 243 3.62 25.16 1.71
C GLU A 243 4.26 26.53 1.99
N ARG A 244 5.44 26.58 2.63
CA ARG A 244 6.12 27.85 2.97
C ARG A 244 7.08 28.36 1.90
N VAL A 245 7.32 27.60 0.82
CA VAL A 245 8.34 27.91 -0.19
C VAL A 245 7.78 28.67 -1.40
N ASP A 246 6.46 28.83 -1.55
CA ASP A 246 5.88 29.69 -2.61
C ASP A 246 4.95 30.78 -2.04
N PRO A 247 5.51 31.95 -1.70
CA PRO A 247 4.72 33.18 -1.79
C PRO A 247 5.43 34.34 -2.50
N GLU A 248 6.39 34.13 -3.40
CA GLU A 248 7.07 35.26 -4.07
C GLU A 248 7.68 34.91 -5.45
N VAL A 249 6.83 34.73 -6.48
CA VAL A 249 7.19 35.05 -7.87
C VAL A 249 5.97 35.64 -8.59
N GLU A 250 5.54 36.83 -8.15
CA GLU A 250 4.77 37.73 -9.01
C GLU A 250 5.00 39.18 -8.53
N SER A 251 6.00 39.83 -9.12
CA SER A 251 6.18 41.29 -9.11
C SER A 251 6.68 41.75 -10.47
#